data_AF-O49217-F1
#
_entry.id   AF-O49217-F1
#
_cell.length_a   1.000
_cell.length_b   1.000
_cell.length_c   1.000
_cell.angle_alpha   90.00
_cell.angle_beta   90.00
_cell.angle_gamma   90.00
#
_symmetry.space_group_name_H-M   'P 1'
#
loop_
_entity.id
_entity.type
_entity.pdbx_description
1 polymer ?
#
loop_
_entity_poly.entity_id
_entity_poly.type
_entity_poly.pdbx_seq_one_letter_code
_entity_poly.pdbx_strand_id
1 'polypeptide(L)'
;FDGAGRGRCQTGDCGGLLQCQAYGSPPNTLAEFALNQFQNLDFIDISNIDGFNVPMEFSSVSGGCNRVIRCTADIVRQCPNELRVPGGCNGPCPVFKTEEHCCNSGKCGPTKFSRFFKERCPDAYSY
;
A
#
# COMPACT_ATOMS: atom_id res chain seq x y z
N PHE A 1 -16.38 15.91 2.06
CA PHE A 1 -15.85 16.80 3.10
C PHE A 1 -16.71 18.04 3.16
N ASP A 2 -16.87 18.63 4.34
CA ASP A 2 -17.50 19.93 4.55
C ASP A 2 -16.52 21.09 4.21
N GLY A 3 -16.98 22.33 4.36
CA GLY A 3 -16.17 23.52 4.10
C GLY A 3 -14.98 23.73 5.05
N ALA A 4 -14.92 22.98 6.16
CA ALA A 4 -13.81 22.99 7.10
C ALA A 4 -12.83 21.82 6.87
N GLY A 5 -13.00 21.06 5.79
CA GLY A 5 -12.15 19.91 5.46
C GLY A 5 -12.39 18.68 6.34
N ARG A 6 -13.55 18.56 7.00
CA ARG A 6 -13.93 17.37 7.78
C ARG A 6 -14.91 16.49 7.00
N GLY A 7 -14.81 15.18 7.13
CA GLY A 7 -15.60 14.26 6.32
C GLY A 7 -15.15 12.83 6.48
N ARG A 8 -15.23 12.07 5.39
CA ARG A 8 -14.81 10.68 5.35
C ARG A 8 -14.45 10.26 3.93
N CYS A 9 -13.41 9.46 3.80
CA CYS A 9 -13.08 8.72 2.57
C CYS A 9 -13.57 7.27 2.66
N GLN A 10 -13.88 6.67 1.51
CA GLN A 10 -14.22 5.25 1.44
C GLN A 10 -12.98 4.36 1.67
N THR A 11 -11.82 4.77 1.14
CA THR A 11 -10.52 4.12 1.30
C THR A 11 -9.47 5.18 1.67
N GLY A 12 -8.46 4.81 2.45
CA GLY A 12 -7.38 5.73 2.84
C GLY A 12 -7.81 6.89 3.76
N ASP A 13 -8.92 6.76 4.50
CA ASP A 13 -9.37 7.81 5.42
C ASP A 13 -8.36 8.04 6.55
N CYS A 14 -7.89 9.28 6.70
CA CYS A 14 -6.85 9.67 7.66
C CYS A 14 -7.44 10.42 8.87
N GLY A 15 -8.54 9.89 9.44
CA GLY A 15 -9.22 10.45 10.61
C GLY A 15 -10.31 11.47 10.25
N GLY A 16 -10.93 11.31 9.08
CA GLY A 16 -11.97 12.20 8.59
C GLY A 16 -11.50 13.60 8.23
N LEU A 17 -10.19 13.76 7.97
CA LEU A 17 -9.58 15.03 7.58
C LEU A 17 -9.21 15.02 6.09
N LEU A 18 -9.48 16.12 5.39
CA LEU A 18 -9.00 16.32 4.03
C LEU A 18 -7.47 16.55 4.01
N GLN A 19 -6.96 17.26 5.03
CA GLN A 19 -5.53 17.47 5.25
C GLN A 19 -5.03 16.46 6.28
N CYS A 20 -4.47 15.36 5.79
CA CYS A 20 -4.01 14.26 6.64
C CYS A 20 -2.90 14.69 7.60
N GLN A 21 -3.05 14.31 8.87
CA GLN A 21 -2.02 14.44 9.92
C GLN A 21 -1.60 13.08 10.50
N ALA A 22 -2.16 12.01 9.96
CA ALA A 22 -1.88 10.62 10.30
C ALA A 22 -1.95 9.78 9.02
N TYR A 23 -1.52 8.53 9.10
CA TYR A 23 -1.69 7.58 8.00
C TYR A 23 -3.17 7.30 7.71
N GLY A 24 -3.44 6.93 6.46
CA GLY A 24 -4.78 6.57 6.02
C GLY A 24 -5.15 5.15 6.45
N SER A 25 -6.44 4.91 6.62
CA SER A 25 -6.99 3.60 6.95
C SER A 25 -6.92 2.65 5.74
N PRO A 26 -6.45 1.40 5.92
CA PRO A 26 -6.49 0.36 4.89
C PRO A 26 -7.90 0.16 4.27
N PRO A 27 -8.00 -0.17 2.97
CA PRO A 27 -6.90 -0.35 2.02
C PRO A 27 -6.49 0.96 1.37
N ASN A 28 -5.20 1.12 1.13
CA ASN A 28 -4.60 2.24 0.42
C ASN A 28 -3.27 1.80 -0.19
N THR A 29 -3.13 1.92 -1.52
CA THR A 29 -1.85 1.69 -2.20
C THR A 29 -0.87 2.77 -1.74
N LEU A 30 0.27 2.40 -1.18
CA LEU A 30 1.22 3.36 -0.62
C LEU A 30 2.40 3.59 -1.56
N ALA A 31 2.83 4.84 -1.68
CA ALA A 31 4.18 5.21 -2.07
C ALA A 31 4.95 5.54 -0.79
N GLU A 32 5.92 4.72 -0.44
CA GLU A 32 6.74 4.90 0.75
C GLU A 32 8.12 5.42 0.34
N PHE A 33 8.63 6.40 1.09
CA PHE A 33 9.94 6.96 0.81
C PHE A 33 10.67 7.39 2.08
N ALA A 34 11.97 7.17 2.09
CA ALA A 34 12.87 7.65 3.12
C ALA A 34 14.07 8.32 2.45
N LEU A 35 14.21 9.62 2.65
CA LEU A 35 15.21 10.44 1.96
C LEU A 35 16.53 10.47 2.76
N ASN A 36 17.65 10.52 2.04
CA ASN A 36 19.00 10.66 2.59
C ASN A 36 19.31 9.66 3.73
N GLN A 37 19.10 8.37 3.48
CA GLN A 37 19.30 7.30 4.44
C GLN A 37 20.73 6.73 4.31
N PHE A 38 20.88 5.40 4.34
CA PHE A 38 22.17 4.73 4.22
C PHE A 38 22.90 5.15 2.94
N GLN A 39 24.18 5.54 3.09
CA GLN A 39 25.04 6.00 1.98
C GLN A 39 24.48 7.20 1.19
N ASN A 40 23.70 8.09 1.83
CA ASN A 40 23.06 9.24 1.19
C ASN A 40 22.12 8.86 0.03
N LEU A 41 21.52 7.67 0.10
CA LEU A 41 20.54 7.21 -0.86
C LEU A 41 19.12 7.47 -0.36
N ASP A 42 18.25 7.80 -1.30
CA ASP A 42 16.81 7.77 -1.10
C ASP A 42 16.31 6.35 -1.34
N PHE A 43 15.47 5.85 -0.45
CA PHE A 43 14.80 4.56 -0.59
C PHE A 43 13.34 4.84 -0.92
N ILE A 44 12.86 4.25 -2.01
CA ILE A 44 11.49 4.42 -2.49
C ILE A 44 10.89 3.05 -2.81
N ASP A 45 9.60 2.89 -2.52
CA ASP A 45 8.87 1.69 -2.87
C ASP A 45 7.36 1.94 -3.01
N ILE A 46 6.68 0.97 -3.62
CA ILE A 46 5.22 0.85 -3.56
C ILE A 46 4.90 -0.29 -2.62
N SER A 47 3.94 -0.11 -1.72
CA SER A 47 3.52 -1.13 -0.78
C SER A 47 2.04 -1.45 -0.89
N ASN A 48 1.75 -2.76 -0.98
CA ASN A 48 0.41 -3.34 -0.88
C ASN A 48 0.23 -4.09 0.45
N ILE A 49 1.09 -3.88 1.45
CA ILE A 49 0.98 -4.53 2.77
C ILE A 49 -0.34 -4.14 3.45
N ASP A 50 -0.71 -2.86 3.36
CA ASP A 50 -2.00 -2.34 3.82
C ASP A 50 -3.14 -2.55 2.81
N GLY A 51 -2.81 -3.08 1.62
CA GLY A 51 -3.77 -3.36 0.55
C GLY A 51 -3.65 -2.40 -0.62
N PHE A 52 -4.67 -2.41 -1.47
CA PHE A 52 -4.68 -1.70 -2.75
C PHE A 52 -6.04 -1.05 -2.97
N ASN A 53 -6.05 0.20 -3.42
CA ASN A 53 -7.26 0.91 -3.85
C ASN A 53 -7.13 1.51 -5.25
N VAL A 54 -5.98 2.11 -5.58
CA VAL A 54 -5.75 2.81 -6.84
C VAL A 54 -4.42 2.35 -7.46
N PRO A 55 -4.38 2.10 -8.80
CA PRO A 55 -3.16 1.89 -9.56
C PRO A 55 -2.14 3.01 -9.36
N MET A 56 -0.87 2.68 -9.22
CA MET A 56 0.17 3.67 -8.91
C MET A 56 1.46 3.40 -9.69
N GLU A 57 2.11 4.50 -10.09
CA GLU A 57 3.50 4.55 -10.47
C GLU A 57 4.24 5.46 -9.49
N PHE A 58 5.40 5.02 -9.02
CA PHE A 58 6.29 5.83 -8.20
C PHE A 58 7.70 5.76 -8.77
N SER A 59 8.16 6.88 -9.32
CA SER A 59 9.40 6.95 -10.10
C SER A 59 10.03 8.33 -9.94
N SER A 60 11.35 8.38 -9.99
CA SER A 60 12.07 9.66 -9.97
C SER A 60 11.92 10.37 -11.31
N VAL A 61 11.79 11.70 -11.26
CA VAL A 61 11.90 12.59 -12.44
C VAL A 61 13.32 13.13 -12.63
N SER A 62 14.23 12.86 -11.69
CA SER A 62 15.63 13.23 -11.79
C SER A 62 16.43 12.19 -12.58
N GLY A 63 17.42 12.63 -13.36
CA GLY A 63 18.28 11.70 -14.12
C GLY A 63 19.20 10.81 -13.27
N GLY A 64 19.22 10.99 -11.95
CA GLY A 64 20.05 10.22 -11.02
C GLY A 64 19.45 8.86 -10.62
N CYS A 65 18.16 8.63 -10.87
CA CYS A 65 17.49 7.37 -10.59
C CYS A 65 16.49 7.04 -11.71
N ASN A 66 16.78 6.01 -12.49
CA ASN A 66 15.93 5.60 -13.62
C ASN A 66 15.01 4.41 -13.28
N ARG A 67 14.91 4.04 -11.99
CA ARG A 67 14.04 2.95 -11.55
C ARG A 67 12.59 3.41 -11.59
N VAL A 68 11.78 2.66 -12.35
CA VAL A 68 10.34 2.87 -12.45
C VAL A 68 9.61 1.79 -11.67
N ILE A 69 8.85 2.14 -10.63
CA ILE A 69 8.09 1.20 -9.79
C ILE A 69 6.62 1.35 -10.14
N ARG A 70 5.96 0.25 -10.53
CA ARG A 70 4.54 0.27 -10.93
C ARG A 70 3.75 -0.84 -10.27
N CYS A 71 2.54 -0.50 -9.86
CA CYS A 71 1.49 -1.45 -9.50
C CYS A 71 0.19 -1.04 -10.18
N THR A 72 -0.03 -1.55 -11.39
CA THR A 72 -1.12 -1.10 -12.27
C THR A 72 -2.09 -2.20 -12.69
N ALA A 73 -1.98 -3.38 -12.08
CA ALA A 73 -2.93 -4.46 -12.30
C ALA A 73 -4.32 -4.12 -11.74
N ASP A 74 -5.36 -4.75 -12.31
CA ASP A 74 -6.75 -4.61 -11.83
C ASP A 74 -6.99 -5.46 -10.56
N ILE A 75 -6.31 -5.07 -9.48
CA ILE A 75 -6.35 -5.78 -8.19
C ILE A 75 -7.73 -5.68 -7.54
N VAL A 76 -8.41 -4.53 -7.63
CA VAL A 76 -9.73 -4.34 -7.00
C VAL A 76 -10.75 -5.33 -7.57
N ARG A 77 -10.78 -5.52 -8.90
CA ARG A 77 -11.68 -6.47 -9.54
C ARG A 77 -11.32 -7.93 -9.25
N GLN A 78 -10.03 -8.23 -9.18
CA GLN A 78 -9.52 -9.58 -8.97
C GLN A 78 -9.38 -9.95 -7.49
N CYS A 79 -9.70 -9.03 -6.58
CA CYS A 79 -9.48 -9.19 -5.16
C CYS A 79 -10.14 -10.48 -4.64
N PRO A 80 -9.41 -11.34 -3.90
CA PRO A 80 -9.98 -12.48 -3.19
C PRO A 80 -11.15 -12.03 -2.31
N ASN A 81 -12.17 -12.87 -2.20
CA ASN A 81 -13.39 -12.50 -1.46
C ASN A 81 -13.09 -12.20 0.01
N GLU A 82 -12.10 -12.88 0.59
CA GLU A 82 -11.65 -12.71 1.97
C GLU A 82 -11.05 -11.33 2.26
N LEU A 83 -10.56 -10.63 1.22
CA LEU A 83 -9.88 -9.33 1.33
C LEU A 83 -10.70 -8.18 0.74
N ARG A 84 -11.82 -8.48 0.08
CA ARG A 84 -12.58 -7.50 -0.70
C ARG A 84 -13.34 -6.53 0.19
N VAL A 85 -13.23 -5.24 -0.12
CA VAL A 85 -14.02 -4.17 0.51
C VAL A 85 -14.49 -3.17 -0.55
N PRO A 86 -15.48 -2.32 -0.25
CA PRO A 86 -15.90 -1.27 -1.18
C PRO A 86 -14.72 -0.38 -1.60
N GLY A 87 -14.42 -0.37 -2.91
CA GLY A 87 -13.39 0.48 -3.51
C GLY A 87 -11.94 0.04 -3.27
N GLY A 88 -11.69 -1.18 -2.78
CA GLY A 88 -10.34 -1.67 -2.59
C GLY A 88 -10.22 -3.16 -2.29
N CYS A 89 -8.99 -3.58 -2.08
CA CYS A 89 -8.61 -4.92 -1.65
C CYS A 89 -7.68 -4.79 -0.45
N ASN A 90 -8.11 -5.25 0.72
CA ASN A 90 -7.30 -5.19 1.93
C ASN A 90 -6.03 -6.03 1.82
N GLY A 91 -4.98 -5.59 2.49
CA GLY A 91 -3.85 -6.45 2.80
C GLY A 91 -4.26 -7.56 3.78
N PRO A 92 -3.55 -8.69 3.80
CA PRO A 92 -3.86 -9.79 4.71
C PRO A 92 -3.61 -9.42 6.18
N CYS A 93 -2.59 -8.62 6.51
CA CYS A 93 -2.32 -8.22 7.89
C CYS A 93 -3.49 -7.43 8.53
N PRO A 94 -4.01 -6.34 7.90
CA PRO A 94 -5.16 -5.61 8.42
C PRO A 94 -6.40 -6.48 8.70
N VAL A 95 -6.62 -7.53 7.90
CA VAL A 95 -7.78 -8.42 8.00
C VAL A 95 -7.59 -9.48 9.08
N PHE A 96 -6.51 -10.25 8.99
CA PHE A 96 -6.32 -11.46 9.80
C PHE A 96 -5.58 -11.21 11.11
N LYS A 97 -4.71 -10.19 11.16
CA LYS A 97 -3.93 -9.81 12.34
C LYS A 97 -3.14 -10.96 12.96
N THR A 98 -2.65 -11.87 12.12
CA THR A 98 -1.80 -13.01 12.54
C THR A 98 -0.32 -12.71 12.30
N GLU A 99 0.56 -13.37 13.05
CA GLU A 99 2.01 -13.25 12.85
C GLU A 99 2.45 -13.64 11.43
N GLU A 100 1.79 -14.63 10.82
CA GLU A 100 2.08 -15.06 9.44
C GLU A 100 1.87 -13.91 8.43
N HIS A 101 0.88 -13.06 8.67
CA HIS A 101 0.52 -11.98 7.75
C HIS A 101 1.12 -10.63 8.13
N CYS A 102 1.39 -10.38 9.42
CA CYS A 102 1.88 -9.09 9.94
C CYS A 102 3.37 -9.07 10.26
N CYS A 103 4.05 -10.22 10.31
CA CYS A 103 5.51 -10.29 10.44
C CYS A 103 6.12 -9.62 11.70
N ASN A 104 5.35 -9.40 12.78
CA ASN A 104 5.84 -8.62 13.94
C ASN A 104 7.07 -9.24 14.62
N SER A 105 7.15 -10.57 14.65
CA SER A 105 8.27 -11.33 15.20
C SER A 105 9.49 -11.45 14.26
N GLY A 106 9.42 -10.85 13.06
CA GLY A 106 10.51 -10.82 12.07
C GLY A 106 10.71 -12.11 11.28
N LYS A 107 9.94 -13.18 11.55
CA LYS A 107 9.94 -14.42 10.77
C LYS A 107 8.61 -14.58 10.04
N CYS A 108 8.59 -14.22 8.76
CA CYS A 108 7.44 -14.47 7.90
C CYS A 108 7.89 -14.73 6.47
N GLY A 109 6.97 -15.23 5.66
CA GLY A 109 7.22 -15.57 4.27
C GLY A 109 5.98 -15.39 3.40
N PRO A 110 6.08 -15.68 2.11
CA PRO A 110 4.97 -15.46 1.20
C PRO A 110 3.80 -16.41 1.50
N THR A 111 2.61 -15.83 1.60
CA THR A 111 1.35 -16.52 1.83
C THR A 111 0.54 -16.61 0.54
N LYS A 112 -0.60 -17.33 0.56
CA LYS A 112 -1.55 -17.31 -0.57
C LYS A 112 -1.97 -15.87 -0.94
N PHE A 113 -2.20 -15.04 0.08
CA PHE A 113 -2.69 -13.67 -0.11
C PHE A 113 -1.60 -12.70 -0.54
N SER A 114 -0.39 -12.78 0.02
CA SER A 114 0.70 -11.89 -0.42
C SER A 114 1.18 -12.25 -1.83
N ARG A 115 1.20 -13.54 -2.20
CA ARG A 115 1.46 -13.96 -3.60
C ARG A 115 0.47 -13.37 -4.59
N PHE A 116 -0.82 -13.27 -4.23
CA PHE A 116 -1.82 -12.64 -5.10
C PHE A 116 -1.43 -11.20 -5.49
N PHE A 117 -0.98 -10.39 -4.54
CA PHE A 117 -0.49 -9.03 -4.80
C PHE A 117 0.85 -9.05 -5.56
N LYS A 118 1.80 -9.90 -5.15
CA LYS A 118 3.14 -9.94 -5.75
C LYS A 118 3.15 -10.40 -7.20
N GLU A 119 2.28 -11.34 -7.57
CA GLU A 119 2.13 -11.78 -8.97
C GLU A 119 1.59 -10.67 -9.88
N ARG A 120 0.77 -9.77 -9.33
CA ARG A 120 0.11 -8.67 -10.06
C ARG A 120 0.93 -7.39 -10.06
N CYS A 121 1.70 -7.18 -9.00
CA CYS A 121 2.61 -6.06 -8.82
C CYS A 121 3.97 -6.57 -8.34
N PRO A 122 4.80 -7.13 -9.25
CA PRO A 122 6.09 -7.72 -8.89
C PRO A 122 7.06 -6.74 -8.24
N ASP A 123 6.88 -5.44 -8.51
CA ASP A 123 7.72 -4.37 -7.97
C ASP A 123 7.29 -3.90 -6.57
N ALA A 124 6.09 -4.25 -6.11
CA ALA A 124 5.55 -3.76 -4.84
C ALA A 124 5.82 -4.72 -3.66
N TYR A 125 5.88 -4.18 -2.44
CA TYR A 125 5.82 -4.96 -1.21
C TYR A 125 4.43 -5.61 -1.06
N SER A 126 4.38 -6.79 -0.45
CA SER A 126 3.14 -7.59 -0.37
C SER A 126 2.92 -8.31 0.97
N TYR A 127 3.95 -8.35 1.83
CA TYR A 127 3.95 -8.81 3.21
C TYR A 127 5.23 -8.29 3.88
#